data_AF-A0A7J3WYE8-F1
#
_entry.id   AF-A0A7J3WYE8-F1
#
_cell.length_a   1.000
_cell.length_b   1.000
_cell.length_c   1.000
_cell.angle_alpha   90.00
_cell.angle_beta   90.00
_cell.angle_gamma   90.00
#
_symmetry.space_group_name_H-M   'P 1'
#
loop_
_entity.id
_entity.type
_entity.pdbx_description
1 polymer ?
#
loop_
_entity_poly.entity_id
_entity_poly.type
_entity_poly.pdbx_seq_one_letter_code
_entity_poly.pdbx_strand_id
1 'polypeptide(L)'
;MKELESMILPRAEKLLKDSNAKGVAGILISIDNELYRTEREAMILRLKGELDYEVYRTLIEGYVELQRQIIELSEKHGLEKDVKNMYNFLRIEASLAILSTFT
;
A
#
# COMPACT_ATOMS: atom_id res chain seq x y z
N MET A 1 1.01 -13.52 4.62
CA MET A 1 0.21 -12.86 3.56
C MET A 1 -1.29 -13.10 3.68
N LYS A 2 -1.78 -14.35 3.65
CA LYS A 2 -3.23 -14.65 3.75
C LYS A 2 -3.96 -14.00 4.93
N GLU A 3 -3.30 -13.92 6.09
CA GLU A 3 -3.87 -13.26 7.27
C GLU A 3 -4.04 -11.75 7.08
N LEU A 4 -3.04 -11.08 6.49
CA LEU A 4 -3.09 -9.66 6.17
C LEU A 4 -4.19 -9.35 5.14
N GLU A 5 -4.28 -10.16 4.08
CA GLU A 5 -5.35 -10.09 3.08
C GLU A 5 -6.74 -10.22 3.74
N SER A 6 -6.90 -11.21 4.63
CA SER A 6 -8.16 -11.47 5.33
C SER A 6 -8.62 -10.33 6.23
N MET A 7 -7.72 -9.45 6.65
CA MET A 7 -8.05 -8.25 7.44
C MET A 7 -8.26 -7.02 6.57
N ILE A 8 -7.42 -6.83 5.55
CA ILE A 8 -7.40 -5.59 4.76
C ILE A 8 -8.51 -5.58 3.71
N LEU A 9 -8.74 -6.69 3.00
CA LEU A 9 -9.73 -6.73 1.92
C LEU A 9 -11.16 -6.48 2.42
N PRO A 10 -11.64 -7.07 3.53
CA PRO A 10 -12.98 -6.77 4.04
C PRO A 10 -13.13 -5.32 4.50
N ARG A 11 -12.06 -4.71 5.02
CA ARG A 11 -12.05 -3.31 5.39
C ARG A 11 -12.14 -2.40 4.16
N ALA A 12 -11.36 -2.70 3.11
CA ALA A 12 -11.43 -1.99 1.84
C ALA A 12 -12.83 -2.11 1.21
N GLU A 13 -13.40 -3.32 1.19
CA GLU A 13 -14.76 -3.60 0.71
C GLU A 13 -15.81 -2.76 1.44
N LYS A 14 -15.72 -2.67 2.77
CA LYS A 14 -16.63 -1.84 3.57
C LYS A 14 -16.52 -0.36 3.18
N LEU A 15 -15.29 0.16 3.06
CA LEU A 15 -15.06 1.55 2.67
C LEU A 15 -15.58 1.85 1.26
N LEU A 16 -15.45 0.91 0.33
CA LEU A 16 -15.98 1.03 -1.03
C LEU A 16 -17.51 1.07 -1.03
N LYS A 17 -18.18 0.22 -0.24
CA LYS A 17 -19.64 0.26 -0.07
C LYS A 17 -20.13 1.59 0.50
N ASP A 18 -19.32 2.21 1.35
CA ASP A 18 -19.57 3.54 1.93
C ASP A 18 -19.13 4.69 0.98
N SER A 19 -18.75 4.40 -0.27
CA SER A 19 -18.19 5.35 -1.24
C SER A 19 -17.01 6.17 -0.72
N ASN A 20 -16.26 5.62 0.24
CA ASN A 20 -15.15 6.30 0.90
C ASN A 20 -13.82 6.06 0.18
N ALA A 21 -13.67 6.67 -1.00
CA ALA A 21 -12.46 6.58 -1.81
C ALA A 21 -11.20 7.04 -1.06
N LYS A 22 -11.31 8.03 -0.17
CA LYS A 22 -10.20 8.51 0.67
C LYS A 22 -9.73 7.46 1.67
N GLY A 23 -10.65 6.73 2.30
CA GLY A 23 -10.32 5.63 3.19
C GLY A 23 -9.56 4.52 2.48
N VAL A 24 -10.02 4.14 1.28
CA VAL A 24 -9.38 3.11 0.45
C VAL A 24 -7.99 3.57 -0.03
N ALA A 25 -7.88 4.81 -0.50
CA ALA A 25 -6.60 5.40 -0.85
C ALA A 25 -5.62 5.42 0.34
N GLY A 26 -6.11 5.70 1.55
CA GLY A 26 -5.31 5.61 2.77
C GLY A 26 -4.79 4.20 3.08
N ILE A 27 -5.54 3.15 2.75
CA ILE A 27 -5.06 1.77 2.84
C ILE A 27 -3.91 1.54 1.85
N LEU A 28 -4.04 1.98 0.59
CA LEU A 28 -2.98 1.86 -0.41
C LEU A 28 -1.69 2.57 0.02
N ILE A 29 -1.80 3.79 0.55
CA ILE A 29 -0.66 4.53 1.14
C ILE A 29 -0.03 3.76 2.29
N SER A 30 -0.83 3.13 3.14
CA SER A 30 -0.32 2.34 4.27
C SER A 30 0.49 1.13 3.78
N ILE A 31 0.06 0.50 2.68
CA ILE A 31 0.80 -0.60 2.06
C ILE A 31 2.12 -0.10 1.45
N ASP A 32 2.12 1.04 0.75
CA ASP A 32 3.35 1.65 0.21
C ASP A 32 4.37 1.95 1.32
N ASN A 33 3.89 2.47 2.45
CA ASN A 33 4.76 2.76 3.60
C ASN A 33 5.39 1.48 4.18
N GLU A 34 4.65 0.38 4.20
CA GLU A 34 5.16 -0.90 4.70
C GLU A 34 6.12 -1.56 3.71
N LEU A 35 5.86 -1.45 2.41
CA LEU A 35 6.79 -1.83 1.34
C LEU A 35 8.12 -1.09 1.52
N TYR A 36 8.08 0.23 1.67
CA TYR A 36 9.29 1.04 1.85
C TYR A 36 10.06 0.68 3.14
N ARG A 37 9.37 0.36 4.24
CA ARG A 37 10.01 -0.15 5.47
C ARG A 37 10.68 -1.50 5.22
N THR A 38 9.97 -2.42 4.57
CA THR A 38 10.48 -3.75 4.22
C THR A 38 11.73 -3.65 3.35
N GLU A 39 11.75 -2.77 2.36
CA GLU A 39 12.92 -2.52 1.51
C GLU A 39 14.13 -2.02 2.33
N ARG A 40 13.92 -1.11 3.28
CA ARG A 40 15.00 -0.62 4.14
C ARG A 40 15.54 -1.69 5.07
N GLU A 41 14.67 -2.49 5.68
CA GLU A 41 15.09 -3.61 6.51
C GLU A 41 15.85 -4.67 5.71
N ALA A 42 15.37 -5.00 4.51
CA ALA A 42 16.04 -5.91 3.60
C ALA A 42 17.43 -5.40 3.19
N MET A 43 17.58 -4.10 2.96
CA MET A 43 18.89 -3.49 2.69
C MET A 43 19.85 -3.66 3.88
N ILE A 44 19.38 -3.46 5.11
CA ILE A 44 20.19 -3.67 6.32
C ILE A 44 20.61 -5.13 6.47
N LEU A 45 19.68 -6.07 6.31
CA LEU A 45 19.95 -7.51 6.38
C LEU A 45 20.93 -7.95 5.28
N ARG A 46 20.79 -7.39 4.07
CA ARG A 46 21.71 -7.65 2.96
C ARG A 46 23.14 -7.25 3.29
N LEU A 47 23.32 -6.06 3.89
CA LEU A 47 24.64 -5.58 4.30
C LEU A 47 25.28 -6.45 5.39
N LYS A 48 24.47 -7.13 6.20
CA LYS A 48 24.92 -8.10 7.21
C LYS A 48 25.13 -9.51 6.66
N GLY A 49 24.72 -9.79 5.41
CA GLY A 49 24.71 -11.14 4.85
C GLY A 49 23.62 -12.06 5.42
N GLU A 50 22.60 -11.48 6.05
CA GLU A 50 21.51 -12.19 6.75
C GLU A 50 20.19 -12.18 5.96
N LEU A 51 20.17 -11.58 4.76
CA LEU A 51 18.96 -11.48 3.96
C LEU A 51 18.60 -12.83 3.33
N ASP A 52 17.46 -13.38 3.73
CA ASP A 52 16.77 -14.39 2.96
C ASP A 52 16.01 -13.74 1.78
N TYR A 53 16.54 -13.94 0.57
CA TYR A 53 15.99 -13.35 -0.64
C TYR A 53 14.63 -13.92 -1.03
N GLU A 54 14.35 -15.20 -0.74
CA GLU A 54 13.07 -15.82 -1.10
C GLU A 54 11.96 -15.29 -0.20
N VAL A 55 12.25 -15.14 1.10
CA VAL A 55 11.31 -14.55 2.07
C VAL A 55 11.02 -13.09 1.71
N TYR A 56 12.06 -12.28 1.46
CA TYR A 56 11.88 -10.89 1.05
C TYR A 56 11.04 -10.77 -0.22
N ARG A 57 11.39 -11.54 -1.26
CA ARG A 57 10.65 -11.53 -2.53
C ARG A 57 9.17 -11.89 -2.33
N THR A 58 8.89 -12.92 -1.54
CA THR A 58 7.53 -13.36 -1.23
C THR A 58 6.72 -12.26 -0.53
N LEU A 59 7.35 -11.51 0.38
CA LEU A 59 6.69 -10.38 1.06
C LEU A 59 6.35 -9.26 0.08
N ILE A 60 7.30 -8.84 -0.76
CA ILE A 60 7.08 -7.78 -1.76
C ILE A 60 5.98 -8.19 -2.74
N GLU A 61 6.05 -9.41 -3.30
CA GLU A 61 5.02 -9.92 -4.21
C GLU A 61 3.64 -9.94 -3.55
N GLY A 62 3.56 -10.31 -2.26
CA GLY A 62 2.31 -10.31 -1.50
C GLY A 62 1.71 -8.91 -1.32
N TYR A 63 2.52 -7.89 -1.03
CA TYR A 63 2.03 -6.52 -0.91
C TYR A 63 1.55 -5.94 -2.25
N VAL A 64 2.30 -6.20 -3.34
CA VAL A 64 1.92 -5.77 -4.69
C VAL A 64 0.60 -6.42 -5.12
N GLU A 65 0.46 -7.71 -4.86
CA GLU A 65 -0.77 -8.45 -5.12
C GLU A 65 -1.95 -7.90 -4.32
N LEU A 66 -1.74 -7.57 -3.04
CA LEU A 66 -2.77 -6.96 -2.22
C LEU A 66 -3.23 -5.59 -2.75
N GLN A 67 -2.30 -4.75 -3.23
CA GLN A 67 -2.65 -3.48 -3.87
C GLN A 67 -3.48 -3.70 -5.14
N ARG A 68 -3.07 -4.67 -5.98
CA ARG A 68 -3.83 -5.05 -7.18
C ARG A 68 -5.26 -5.44 -6.83
N GLN A 69 -5.43 -6.31 -5.85
CA GLN A 69 -6.76 -6.77 -5.41
C GLN A 69 -7.64 -5.62 -4.90
N ILE A 70 -7.09 -4.64 -4.19
CA ILE A 70 -7.83 -3.46 -3.73
C ILE A 70 -8.29 -2.59 -4.91
N ILE A 71 -7.44 -2.43 -5.94
CA ILE A 71 -7.80 -1.69 -7.16
C ILE A 71 -8.91 -2.42 -7.92
N GLU A 72 -8.78 -3.74 -8.13
CA GLU A 72 -9.82 -4.55 -8.77
C GLU A 72 -11.15 -4.53 -8.00
N LEU A 73 -11.08 -4.47 -6.68
CA LEU A 73 -12.27 -4.31 -5.84
C LEU A 73 -12.89 -2.93 -6.08
N SER A 74 -12.07 -1.88 -6.15
CA SER A 74 -12.53 -0.51 -6.43
C SER A 74 -13.18 -0.40 -7.81
N GLU A 75 -12.67 -1.12 -8.81
CA GLU A 75 -13.26 -1.26 -10.15
C GLU A 75 -14.65 -1.88 -10.10
N LYS A 76 -14.81 -2.99 -9.36
CA LYS A 76 -16.10 -3.67 -9.18
C LYS A 76 -17.17 -2.78 -8.55
N HIS A 77 -16.77 -1.82 -7.71
CA HIS A 77 -17.67 -0.82 -7.12
C HIS A 77 -17.79 0.47 -7.95
N GLY A 78 -17.11 0.57 -9.10
CA GLY A 78 -17.16 1.76 -9.97
C GLY A 78 -16.41 2.98 -9.43
N LEU A 79 -15.55 2.80 -8.42
CA LEU A 79 -14.84 3.88 -7.69
C LEU A 79 -13.34 3.92 -8.00
N GLU A 80 -12.84 3.08 -8.91
CA GLU A 80 -11.42 2.98 -9.27
C GLU A 80 -10.77 4.35 -9.54
N LYS A 81 -11.41 5.17 -10.39
CA LYS A 81 -10.88 6.48 -10.77
C LYS A 81 -10.74 7.41 -9.56
N ASP A 82 -11.75 7.43 -8.68
CA ASP A 82 -11.75 8.29 -7.50
C ASP A 82 -10.71 7.83 -6.48
N VAL A 83 -10.58 6.51 -6.28
CA VAL A 83 -9.56 5.90 -5.42
C VAL A 83 -8.16 6.24 -5.96
N LYS A 84 -7.90 6.05 -7.27
CA LYS A 84 -6.61 6.37 -7.90
C LYS A 84 -6.27 7.85 -7.80
N ASN A 85 -7.24 8.73 -8.06
CA ASN A 85 -7.04 10.18 -7.93
C ASN A 85 -6.68 10.58 -6.50
N MET A 86 -7.42 10.05 -5.52
CA MET A 86 -7.17 10.35 -4.11
C MET A 86 -5.85 9.76 -3.63
N TYR A 87 -5.50 8.54 -4.06
CA TYR A 87 -4.20 7.93 -3.79
C TYR A 87 -3.05 8.80 -4.32
N ASN A 88 -3.14 9.24 -5.58
CA ASN A 88 -2.13 10.12 -6.17
C ASN A 88 -2.03 11.46 -5.44
N PHE A 89 -3.17 12.06 -5.08
CA PHE A 89 -3.22 13.28 -4.29
C PHE A 89 -2.49 13.11 -2.95
N LEU A 90 -2.81 12.07 -2.18
CA LEU A 90 -2.18 11.79 -0.88
C LEU A 90 -0.67 11.53 -1.01
N ARG A 91 -0.23 10.86 -2.07
CA ARG A 91 1.21 10.66 -2.33
C ARG A 91 1.94 11.97 -2.58
N ILE A 92 1.36 12.84 -3.40
CA ILE A 92 1.94 14.16 -3.70
C ILE A 92 1.96 15.01 -2.43
N GLU A 93 0.86 15.05 -1.68
CA GLU A 93 0.76 15.78 -0.41
C GLU A 93 1.85 15.34 0.57
N ALA A 94 2.04 14.03 0.76
CA ALA A 94 3.10 13.48 1.60
C ALA A 94 4.50 13.88 1.11
N SER A 95 4.72 13.89 -0.20
CA SER A 95 6.01 14.26 -0.79
C SER A 95 6.32 15.75 -0.60
N LEU A 96 5.31 16.62 -0.74
CA LEU A 96 5.44 18.06 -0.52
C LEU A 96 5.66 18.40 0.96
N ALA A 97 4.98 17.69 1.87
CA ALA A 97 5.18 17.86 3.31
C ALA A 97 6.61 17.53 3.76
N ILE A 98 7.25 16.55 3.12
CA ILE A 98 8.67 16.27 3.37
C ILE A 98 9.54 17.44 2.90
N LEU A 99 9.30 17.97 1.70
CA LEU A 99 10.10 19.08 1.16
C LEU A 99 10.00 20.36 2.00
N SER A 100 8.81 20.67 2.53
CA SER A 100 8.61 21.86 3.38
C SER A 100 9.26 21.76 4.76
N THR A 101 9.63 20.56 5.23
CA THR A 101 10.40 20.40 6.47
C THR A 101 11.89 20.74 6.34
N PHE A 102 12.39 20.94 5.11
CA PHE A 102 13.79 21.28 4.83
C PHE A 102 14.00 22.75 4.39
N THR A 103 12.95 23.57 4.38
CA THR A 103 12.98 25.01 4.05
C THR A 103 12.66 25.85 5.28
#